data_AF-A0A125Q8I4-F1
#
_entry.id   AF-A0A125Q8I4-F1
#
_cell.length_a   1.000
_cell.length_b   1.000
_cell.length_c   1.000
_cell.angle_alpha   90.00
_cell.angle_beta   90.00
_cell.angle_gamma   90.00
#
_symmetry.space_group_name_H-M   'P 1'
#
loop_
_entity.id
_entity.type
_entity.pdbx_description
1 polymer ?
#
loop_
_entity_poly.entity_id
_entity_poly.type
_entity_poly.pdbx_seq_one_letter_code
_entity_poly.pdbx_strand_id
1 'polypeptide(L)'
;MEITPEMSSKAQIEQRLAALESEAAELRAMLAGNAAQAPAQQQQRDPEVTVTEVAEPLRALPSDEQLRRLLVVVLTEYPQLGPDRRRIPRALEIEYQDAAFVEFKAAFTALSMMRRLPRPDTKHTTGYWIDACEDHLRQAGRQGDLTTSALVAAALAHGDITYRPLDEFPHGVELGLAIGGQGRLYNGAWRQVLAMGRLNTEMMIETRARRPKVAQILVTGGNRVVG
;
A
#
# COMPACT_ATOMS: atom_id res chain seq x y z
N MET A 1 -20.12 -35.01 53.52
CA MET A 1 -19.39 -34.63 52.29
C MET A 1 -19.75 -33.18 52.06
N GLU A 2 -18.97 -32.27 52.65
CA GLU A 2 -19.20 -30.82 52.58
C GLU A 2 -17.93 -30.18 52.02
N ILE A 3 -18.14 -29.41 50.95
CA ILE A 3 -17.13 -28.70 50.17
C ILE A 3 -17.06 -27.29 50.75
N THR A 4 -15.87 -26.79 51.10
CA THR A 4 -15.58 -25.35 51.05
C THR A 4 -14.09 -25.07 50.81
N PRO A 5 -13.71 -24.72 49.56
CA PRO A 5 -12.46 -24.01 49.27
C PRO A 5 -12.70 -22.69 48.51
N GLU A 6 -13.73 -21.90 48.87
CA GLU A 6 -13.99 -20.60 48.21
C GLU A 6 -13.52 -19.37 49.00
N MET A 7 -13.31 -19.50 50.32
CA MET A 7 -12.89 -18.36 51.14
C MET A 7 -11.42 -17.95 50.92
N SER A 8 -10.57 -18.86 50.41
CA SER A 8 -9.14 -18.58 50.20
C SER A 8 -8.87 -17.67 49.00
N SER A 9 -9.76 -17.65 47.99
CA SER A 9 -9.54 -16.87 46.76
C SER A 9 -9.85 -15.38 46.96
N LYS A 10 -10.94 -15.07 47.66
CA LYS A 10 -11.36 -13.68 47.91
C LYS A 10 -10.37 -12.93 48.80
N ALA A 11 -9.90 -13.56 49.87
CA ALA A 11 -8.89 -12.96 50.76
C ALA A 11 -7.55 -12.72 50.05
N GLN A 12 -7.15 -13.63 49.15
CA GLN A 12 -5.94 -13.45 48.34
C GLN A 12 -6.07 -12.31 47.32
N ILE A 13 -7.27 -12.11 46.75
CA ILE A 13 -7.55 -11.00 45.84
C ILE A 13 -7.53 -9.67 46.57
N GLU A 14 -8.16 -9.56 47.74
CA GLU A 14 -8.18 -8.34 48.55
C GLU A 14 -6.77 -7.96 49.03
N GLN A 15 -5.96 -8.94 49.43
CA GLN A 15 -4.57 -8.71 49.82
C GLN A 15 -3.70 -8.23 48.65
N ARG A 16 -3.95 -8.75 47.44
CA ARG A 16 -3.20 -8.35 46.23
C ARG A 16 -3.61 -6.96 45.72
N LEU A 17 -4.88 -6.59 45.89
CA LEU A 17 -5.38 -5.23 45.62
C LEU A 17 -4.73 -4.20 46.53
N ALA A 18 -4.70 -4.46 47.84
CA ALA A 18 -4.07 -3.55 48.81
C ALA A 18 -2.56 -3.36 48.54
N ALA A 19 -1.86 -4.41 48.13
CA ALA A 19 -0.44 -4.32 47.77
C ALA A 19 -0.21 -3.46 46.51
N LEU A 20 -1.02 -3.63 45.47
CA LEU A 20 -0.91 -2.86 44.22
C LEU A 20 -1.28 -1.39 44.41
N GLU A 21 -2.25 -1.08 45.28
CA GLU A 21 -2.61 0.29 45.61
C GLU A 21 -1.49 1.02 46.37
N SER A 22 -0.78 0.31 47.25
CA SER A 22 0.41 0.86 47.94
C SER A 22 1.54 1.16 46.95
N GLU A 23 1.82 0.25 46.02
CA GLU A 23 2.86 0.45 44.99
C GLU A 23 2.52 1.62 44.04
N ALA A 24 1.25 1.74 43.66
CA ALA A 24 0.79 2.87 42.84
C ALA A 24 0.90 4.22 43.59
N ALA A 25 0.71 4.25 44.90
CA ALA A 25 0.89 5.44 45.72
C ALA A 25 2.37 5.85 45.82
N GLU A 26 3.28 4.89 46.01
CA GLU A 26 4.73 5.13 46.05
C GLU A 26 5.27 5.66 44.72
N LEU A 27 4.86 5.06 43.60
CA LEU A 27 5.27 5.51 42.26
C LEU A 27 4.78 6.93 41.96
N ARG A 28 3.56 7.28 42.38
CA ARG A 28 3.05 8.66 42.25
C ARG A 28 3.83 9.64 43.12
N ALA A 29 4.22 9.27 44.33
CA ALA A 29 5.03 10.11 45.20
C ALA A 29 6.44 10.35 44.63
N MET A 30 7.06 9.31 44.05
CA MET A 30 8.35 9.44 43.37
C MET A 30 8.29 10.36 42.14
N LEU A 31 7.22 10.27 41.33
CA LEU A 31 7.04 11.14 40.16
C LEU A 31 6.74 12.58 40.56
N ALA A 32 5.99 12.80 41.64
CA ALA A 32 5.72 14.15 42.15
C ALA A 32 6.98 14.83 42.71
N GLY A 33 7.89 14.08 43.33
CA GLY A 33 9.16 14.60 43.86
C GLY A 33 10.15 15.06 42.78
N ASN A 34 10.14 14.43 41.61
CA ASN A 34 11.03 14.76 40.49
C ASN A 34 10.55 15.90 39.59
N ALA A 35 9.34 16.43 39.82
CA ALA A 35 8.77 17.51 38.99
C ALA A 35 9.31 18.92 39.35
N ALA A 36 10.07 19.07 40.44
CA ALA A 36 10.43 20.37 40.99
C ALA A 36 11.76 20.99 40.50
N GLN A 37 12.55 20.30 39.66
CA GLN A 37 13.81 20.85 39.14
C GLN A 37 14.03 20.48 37.67
N ALA A 38 13.19 21.01 36.78
CA ALA A 38 13.59 21.20 35.40
C ALA A 38 14.13 22.64 35.26
N PRO A 39 15.43 22.86 34.98
CA PRO A 39 15.91 24.19 34.64
C PRO A 39 15.15 24.67 33.40
N ALA A 40 14.63 25.89 33.47
CA ALA A 40 13.97 26.57 32.35
C ALA A 40 14.99 26.75 31.22
N GLN A 41 15.15 25.74 30.38
CA GLN A 41 15.79 25.89 29.08
C GLN A 41 14.91 26.83 28.28
N GLN A 42 15.42 28.04 28.02
CA GLN A 42 14.88 28.95 27.04
C GLN A 42 14.91 28.21 25.69
N GLN A 43 13.82 27.51 25.38
CA GLN A 43 13.55 27.00 24.04
C GLN A 43 13.51 28.23 23.14
N GLN A 44 14.58 28.45 22.38
CA GLN A 44 14.53 29.23 21.17
C GLN A 44 13.36 28.67 20.37
N ARG A 45 12.24 29.39 20.37
CA ARG A 45 11.12 29.13 19.48
C ARG A 45 11.65 29.40 18.08
N ASP A 46 12.11 28.35 17.42
CA ASP A 46 12.23 28.37 15.97
C ASP A 46 10.91 28.90 15.40
N PRO A 47 10.95 29.73 14.35
CA PRO A 47 9.75 30.29 13.77
C PRO A 47 8.80 29.15 13.47
N GLU A 48 7.60 29.24 14.04
CA GLU A 48 6.52 28.28 13.88
C GLU A 48 6.20 28.24 12.38
N VAL A 49 6.83 27.32 11.65
CA VAL A 49 6.56 27.08 10.24
C VAL A 49 5.20 26.43 10.21
N THR A 50 4.17 27.25 10.20
CA THR A 50 2.81 26.83 9.91
C THR A 50 2.79 26.40 8.46
N VAL A 51 3.00 25.11 8.22
CA VAL A 51 2.78 24.49 6.92
C VAL A 51 1.27 24.49 6.71
N THR A 52 0.77 25.54 6.06
CA THR A 52 -0.61 25.62 5.59
C THR A 52 -0.72 24.69 4.38
N GLU A 53 -0.86 23.38 4.64
CA GLU A 53 -1.27 22.45 3.59
C GLU A 53 -2.69 22.83 3.15
N VAL A 54 -2.78 23.49 2.00
CA VAL A 54 -4.05 23.71 1.33
C VAL A 54 -4.56 22.33 0.91
N ALA A 55 -5.45 21.76 1.73
CA ALA A 55 -6.16 20.55 1.40
C ALA A 55 -7.08 20.84 0.21
N GLU A 56 -6.55 20.68 -1.00
CA GLU A 56 -7.35 20.74 -2.21
C GLU A 56 -8.50 19.72 -2.10
N PRO A 57 -9.73 20.08 -2.51
CA PRO A 57 -10.87 19.19 -2.38
C PRO A 57 -10.60 17.92 -3.20
N LEU A 58 -10.38 16.82 -2.47
CA LEU A 58 -10.24 15.49 -3.07
C LEU A 58 -11.45 15.24 -3.96
N ARG A 59 -11.21 15.06 -5.26
CA ARG A 59 -12.28 14.67 -6.19
C ARG A 59 -12.94 13.40 -5.65
N ALA A 60 -14.28 13.35 -5.70
CA ALA A 60 -15.02 12.22 -5.15
C ALA A 60 -14.49 10.87 -5.68
N LEU A 61 -14.22 9.96 -4.74
CA LEU A 61 -13.88 8.58 -5.02
C LEU A 61 -15.12 7.82 -5.55
N PRO A 62 -14.93 6.72 -6.32
CA PRO A 62 -16.04 5.89 -6.75
C PRO A 62 -16.73 5.21 -5.56
N SER A 63 -18.03 4.93 -5.69
CA SER A 63 -18.75 4.08 -4.73
C SER A 63 -18.27 2.61 -4.79
N ASP A 64 -18.61 1.80 -3.80
CA ASP A 64 -18.24 0.38 -3.78
C ASP A 64 -18.81 -0.38 -4.99
N GLU A 65 -20.02 -0.04 -5.44
CA GLU A 65 -20.61 -0.62 -6.65
C GLU A 65 -19.80 -0.23 -7.90
N GLN A 66 -19.38 1.03 -8.01
CA GLN A 66 -18.53 1.49 -9.10
C GLN A 66 -17.16 0.84 -9.08
N LEU A 67 -16.55 0.66 -7.91
CA LEU A 67 -15.29 -0.05 -7.73
C LEU A 67 -15.41 -1.52 -8.17
N ARG A 68 -16.50 -2.22 -7.80
CA ARG A 68 -16.74 -3.60 -8.24
C ARG A 68 -16.84 -3.67 -9.77
N ARG A 69 -17.55 -2.72 -10.40
CA ARG A 69 -17.65 -2.63 -11.86
C ARG A 69 -16.30 -2.35 -12.52
N LEU A 70 -15.49 -1.45 -11.96
CA LEU A 70 -14.13 -1.18 -12.44
C LEU A 70 -13.26 -2.43 -12.37
N LEU A 71 -13.30 -3.16 -11.26
CA LEU A 71 -12.57 -4.40 -11.09
C LEU A 71 -12.99 -5.44 -12.15
N VAL A 72 -14.30 -5.57 -12.42
CA VAL A 72 -14.80 -6.47 -13.48
C VAL A 72 -14.24 -6.09 -14.86
N VAL A 73 -14.19 -4.80 -15.20
CA VAL A 73 -13.58 -4.33 -16.47
C VAL A 73 -12.11 -4.74 -16.54
N VAL A 74 -11.35 -4.49 -15.47
CA VAL A 74 -9.93 -4.87 -15.41
C VAL A 74 -9.74 -6.38 -15.57
N LEU A 75 -10.49 -7.19 -14.81
CA LEU A 75 -10.36 -8.65 -14.82
C LEU A 75 -10.85 -9.27 -16.13
N THR A 76 -11.69 -8.58 -16.89
CA THR A 76 -12.11 -9.02 -18.23
C THR A 76 -10.97 -8.90 -19.23
N GLU A 77 -10.19 -7.82 -19.16
CA GLU A 77 -9.03 -7.61 -20.05
C GLU A 77 -7.76 -8.32 -19.56
N TYR A 78 -7.59 -8.42 -18.24
CA TYR A 78 -6.42 -9.02 -17.59
C TYR A 78 -6.83 -10.05 -16.53
N PRO A 79 -7.30 -11.24 -16.92
CA PRO A 79 -7.76 -12.28 -15.99
C PRO A 79 -6.71 -12.74 -14.97
N GLN A 80 -5.43 -12.64 -15.31
CA GLN A 80 -4.30 -13.01 -14.44
C GLN A 80 -4.12 -12.09 -13.23
N LEU A 81 -4.78 -10.93 -13.20
CA LEU A 81 -4.83 -10.06 -12.02
C LEU A 81 -5.86 -10.54 -10.99
N GLY A 82 -6.73 -11.48 -11.36
CA GLY A 82 -7.70 -12.08 -10.46
C GLY A 82 -7.08 -13.17 -9.58
N PRO A 83 -7.79 -13.61 -8.54
CA PRO A 83 -7.38 -14.77 -7.75
C PRO A 83 -7.23 -16.01 -8.63
N ASP A 84 -6.14 -16.78 -8.45
CA ASP A 84 -5.92 -18.04 -9.17
C ASP A 84 -6.94 -19.09 -8.72
N ARG A 85 -8.08 -19.15 -9.42
CA ARG A 85 -9.19 -20.08 -9.15
C ARG A 85 -8.77 -21.55 -9.16
N ARG A 86 -7.64 -21.90 -9.76
CA ARG A 86 -7.15 -23.29 -9.77
C ARG A 86 -6.58 -23.72 -8.43
N ARG A 87 -6.14 -22.77 -7.60
CA ARG A 87 -5.51 -23.03 -6.29
C ARG A 87 -6.46 -22.84 -5.11
N ILE A 88 -7.63 -22.24 -5.33
CA ILE A 88 -8.59 -21.91 -4.28
C ILE A 88 -9.65 -23.01 -4.19
N PRO A 89 -9.85 -23.63 -3.01
CA PRO A 89 -10.98 -24.53 -2.80
C PRO A 89 -12.31 -23.82 -3.06
N ARG A 90 -13.25 -24.45 -3.76
CA ARG A 90 -14.57 -23.86 -4.08
C ARG A 90 -15.30 -23.29 -2.86
N ALA A 91 -15.14 -23.91 -1.69
CA ALA A 91 -15.76 -23.46 -0.45
C ALA A 91 -15.29 -22.07 0.02
N LEU A 92 -14.08 -21.65 -0.38
CA LEU A 92 -13.47 -20.38 0.02
C LEU A 92 -13.51 -19.33 -1.09
N GLU A 93 -14.07 -19.66 -2.26
CA GLU A 93 -13.99 -18.77 -3.44
C GLU A 93 -14.62 -17.39 -3.18
N ILE A 94 -15.72 -17.33 -2.42
CA ILE A 94 -16.39 -16.07 -2.06
C ILE A 94 -15.51 -15.23 -1.13
N GLU A 95 -14.92 -15.83 -0.10
CA GLU A 95 -14.05 -15.13 0.86
C GLU A 95 -12.81 -14.54 0.17
N TYR A 96 -12.20 -15.30 -0.74
CA TYR A 96 -11.07 -14.82 -1.53
C TYR A 96 -11.46 -13.69 -2.49
N GLN A 97 -12.66 -13.72 -3.08
CA GLN A 97 -13.15 -12.63 -3.93
C GLN A 97 -13.38 -11.36 -3.14
N ASP A 98 -13.94 -11.46 -1.94
CA ASP A 98 -14.15 -10.30 -1.06
C ASP A 98 -12.81 -9.75 -0.55
N ALA A 99 -11.86 -10.60 -0.17
CA ALA A 99 -10.51 -10.17 0.20
C ALA A 99 -9.81 -9.43 -0.96
N ALA A 100 -9.83 -9.99 -2.17
CA ALA A 100 -9.25 -9.36 -3.35
C ALA A 100 -9.92 -8.00 -3.67
N PHE A 101 -11.23 -7.89 -3.44
CA PHE A 101 -11.94 -6.62 -3.61
C PHE A 101 -11.54 -5.58 -2.55
N VAL A 102 -11.35 -6.00 -1.30
CA VAL A 102 -10.87 -5.12 -0.21
C VAL A 102 -9.47 -4.58 -0.54
N GLU A 103 -8.55 -5.43 -0.97
CA GLU A 103 -7.20 -5.01 -1.39
C GLU A 103 -7.25 -4.06 -2.59
N PHE A 104 -8.04 -4.39 -3.62
CA PHE A 104 -8.23 -3.52 -4.79
C PHE A 104 -8.75 -2.13 -4.38
N LYS A 105 -9.75 -2.07 -3.50
CA LYS A 105 -10.31 -0.81 -2.99
C LYS A 105 -9.28 -0.01 -2.19
N ALA A 106 -8.48 -0.68 -1.36
CA ALA A 106 -7.42 -0.05 -0.59
C ALA A 106 -6.34 0.53 -1.53
N ALA A 107 -5.85 -0.25 -2.49
CA ALA A 107 -4.89 0.19 -3.50
C ALA A 107 -5.43 1.36 -4.35
N PHE A 108 -6.70 1.29 -4.79
CA PHE A 108 -7.33 2.36 -5.57
C PHE A 108 -7.38 3.67 -4.78
N THR A 109 -7.71 3.58 -3.49
CA THR A 109 -7.75 4.72 -2.57
C THR A 109 -6.36 5.31 -2.38
N ALA A 110 -5.35 4.49 -2.10
CA ALA A 110 -3.97 4.95 -1.93
C ALA A 110 -3.44 5.65 -3.20
N LEU A 111 -3.65 5.03 -4.37
CA LEU A 111 -3.25 5.61 -5.65
C LEU A 111 -3.93 6.96 -5.92
N SER A 112 -5.13 7.21 -5.40
CA SER A 112 -5.79 8.53 -5.56
C SER A 112 -5.06 9.68 -4.86
N MET A 113 -4.20 9.37 -3.87
CA MET A 113 -3.40 10.32 -3.12
C MET A 113 -2.04 10.61 -3.78
N MET A 114 -1.63 9.78 -4.74
CA MET A 114 -0.35 9.91 -5.43
C MET A 114 -0.44 10.80 -6.67
N ARG A 115 0.70 11.34 -7.12
CA ARG A 115 0.76 12.10 -8.37
C ARG A 115 1.04 11.21 -9.57
N ARG A 116 0.64 11.68 -10.76
CA ARG A 116 0.75 10.98 -12.04
C ARG A 116 1.90 11.56 -12.86
N LEU A 117 2.79 10.71 -13.35
CA LEU A 117 3.84 11.07 -14.29
C LEU A 117 3.40 10.78 -15.74
N PRO A 118 3.89 11.58 -16.71
CA PRO A 118 3.62 11.33 -18.14
C PRO A 118 4.38 10.12 -18.69
N ARG A 119 5.35 9.58 -17.94
CA ARG A 119 6.12 8.39 -18.30
C ARG A 119 6.19 7.45 -17.10
N PRO A 120 6.17 6.12 -17.32
CA PRO A 120 6.41 5.15 -16.28
C PRO A 120 7.74 5.39 -15.57
N ASP A 121 7.74 5.26 -14.25
CA ASP A 121 8.94 5.34 -13.46
C ASP A 121 9.73 4.03 -13.56
N THR A 122 10.93 4.12 -14.13
CA THR A 122 11.86 3.00 -14.32
C THR A 122 12.79 2.81 -13.14
N LYS A 123 12.76 3.70 -12.13
CA LYS A 123 13.69 3.68 -10.98
C LYS A 123 13.17 2.82 -9.84
N HIS A 124 11.85 2.67 -9.73
CA HIS A 124 11.20 2.00 -8.62
C HIS A 124 10.49 0.73 -9.11
N THR A 125 10.66 -0.35 -8.34
CA THR A 125 9.99 -1.62 -8.58
C THR A 125 8.52 -1.55 -8.12
N THR A 126 7.72 -2.54 -8.51
CA THR A 126 6.33 -2.64 -8.03
C THR A 126 6.25 -2.77 -6.51
N GLY A 127 7.23 -3.42 -5.86
CA GLY A 127 7.32 -3.51 -4.40
C GLY A 127 7.45 -2.15 -3.72
N TYR A 128 8.27 -1.24 -4.27
CA TYR A 128 8.36 0.12 -3.75
C TYR A 128 7.01 0.85 -3.77
N TRP A 129 6.22 0.67 -4.83
CA TRP A 129 4.91 1.30 -4.94
C TRP A 129 3.88 0.68 -3.99
N ILE A 130 4.00 -0.60 -3.66
CA ILE A 130 3.22 -1.26 -2.61
C ILE A 130 3.52 -0.58 -1.28
N ASP A 131 4.79 -0.54 -0.87
CA ASP A 131 5.22 0.06 0.40
C ASP A 131 4.73 1.51 0.53
N ALA A 132 4.88 2.30 -0.54
CA ALA A 132 4.41 3.68 -0.57
C ALA A 132 2.88 3.81 -0.43
N CYS A 133 2.11 2.91 -1.04
CA CYS A 133 0.65 2.89 -0.90
C CYS A 133 0.23 2.49 0.51
N GLU A 134 0.89 1.49 1.10
CA GLU A 134 0.65 1.06 2.48
C GLU A 134 0.97 2.17 3.49
N ASP A 135 2.06 2.92 3.28
CA ASP A 135 2.41 4.08 4.08
C ASP A 135 1.33 5.16 4.02
N HIS A 136 0.82 5.47 2.83
CA HIS A 136 -0.30 6.40 2.67
C HIS A 136 -1.58 5.92 3.36
N LEU A 137 -1.90 4.62 3.27
CA LEU A 137 -3.04 4.04 3.97
C LEU A 137 -2.87 4.15 5.49
N ARG A 138 -1.67 3.83 6.01
CA ARG A 138 -1.35 3.90 7.44
C ARG A 138 -1.45 5.32 7.97
N GLN A 139 -0.94 6.30 7.22
CA GLN A 139 -1.08 7.73 7.55
C GLN A 139 -2.55 8.18 7.58
N ALA A 140 -3.40 7.59 6.72
CA ALA A 140 -4.84 7.83 6.72
C ALA A 140 -5.61 7.01 7.78
N GLY A 141 -4.93 6.32 8.69
CA GLY A 141 -5.55 5.47 9.72
C GLY A 141 -6.22 4.21 9.18
N ARG A 142 -5.78 3.74 7.99
CA ARG A 142 -6.28 2.54 7.33
C ARG A 142 -5.21 1.47 7.32
N GLN A 143 -5.61 0.22 7.52
CA GLN A 143 -4.76 -0.94 7.29
C GLN A 143 -5.01 -1.47 5.87
N GLY A 144 -3.99 -2.08 5.28
CA GLY A 144 -4.14 -2.81 4.04
C GLY A 144 -2.79 -3.33 3.59
N ASP A 145 -2.60 -4.64 3.74
CA ASP A 145 -1.52 -5.34 3.05
C ASP A 145 -1.93 -5.43 1.57
N LEU A 146 -1.08 -4.94 0.66
CA LEU A 146 -1.42 -4.88 -0.76
C LEU A 146 -0.66 -5.92 -1.55
N THR A 147 -1.39 -6.69 -2.37
CA THR A 147 -0.77 -7.55 -3.36
C THR A 147 -0.39 -6.77 -4.63
N THR A 148 0.60 -7.26 -5.36
CA THR A 148 0.95 -6.73 -6.69
C THR A 148 -0.26 -6.70 -7.61
N SER A 149 -1.06 -7.77 -7.65
CA SER A 149 -2.25 -7.84 -8.50
C SER A 149 -3.28 -6.76 -8.15
N ALA A 150 -3.53 -6.51 -6.87
CA ALA A 150 -4.43 -5.44 -6.43
C ALA A 150 -3.93 -4.05 -6.83
N LEU A 151 -2.62 -3.79 -6.63
CA LEU A 151 -1.99 -2.52 -7.03
C LEU A 151 -2.12 -2.28 -8.55
N VAL A 152 -1.76 -3.28 -9.35
CA VAL A 152 -1.80 -3.17 -10.82
C VAL A 152 -3.23 -3.05 -11.32
N ALA A 153 -4.16 -3.84 -10.78
CA ALA A 153 -5.57 -3.73 -11.14
C ALA A 153 -6.13 -2.34 -10.82
N ALA A 154 -5.82 -1.81 -9.64
CA ALA A 154 -6.22 -0.47 -9.25
C ALA A 154 -5.60 0.61 -10.16
N ALA A 155 -4.32 0.46 -10.54
CA ALA A 155 -3.65 1.39 -11.44
C ALA A 155 -4.32 1.45 -12.82
N LEU A 156 -4.67 0.29 -13.38
CA LEU A 156 -5.41 0.20 -14.65
C LEU A 156 -6.81 0.81 -14.54
N ALA A 157 -7.52 0.54 -13.44
CA ALA A 157 -8.87 1.05 -13.20
C ALA A 157 -8.94 2.58 -13.08
N HIS A 158 -7.86 3.25 -12.64
CA HIS A 158 -7.80 4.72 -12.56
C HIS A 158 -7.92 5.38 -13.94
N GLY A 159 -7.38 4.76 -15.00
CA GLY A 159 -7.48 5.24 -16.38
C GLY A 159 -6.62 6.47 -16.72
N ASP A 160 -5.87 7.02 -15.76
CA ASP A 160 -4.95 8.16 -15.93
C ASP A 160 -3.49 7.87 -15.49
N ILE A 161 -3.19 6.64 -15.06
CA ILE A 161 -1.85 6.19 -14.68
C ILE A 161 -1.18 5.56 -15.90
N THR A 162 -0.09 6.15 -16.38
CA THR A 162 0.70 5.52 -17.44
C THR A 162 1.38 4.26 -16.90
N TYR A 163 1.48 3.21 -17.71
CA TYR A 163 2.12 1.97 -17.29
C TYR A 163 2.87 1.30 -18.43
N ARG A 164 3.87 0.49 -18.09
CA ARG A 164 4.59 -0.37 -19.03
C ARG A 164 4.66 -1.80 -18.47
N PRO A 165 3.96 -2.76 -19.09
CA PRO A 165 4.14 -4.17 -18.79
C PRO A 165 5.56 -4.63 -19.14
N LEU A 166 6.20 -5.37 -18.24
CA LEU A 166 7.47 -6.06 -18.48
C LEU A 166 7.22 -7.56 -18.71
N ASP A 167 8.29 -8.33 -18.90
CA ASP A 167 8.21 -9.76 -19.25
C ASP A 167 7.46 -10.60 -18.20
N GLU A 168 7.52 -10.21 -16.91
CA GLU A 168 6.89 -10.92 -15.79
C GLU A 168 5.55 -10.30 -15.35
N PHE A 169 4.80 -9.66 -16.25
CA PHE A 169 3.50 -9.07 -15.90
C PHE A 169 2.55 -10.11 -15.26
N PRO A 170 1.91 -9.81 -14.11
CA PRO A 170 1.78 -8.50 -13.47
C PRO A 170 2.87 -8.11 -12.46
N HIS A 171 3.78 -9.03 -12.12
CA HIS A 171 4.86 -8.77 -11.16
C HIS A 171 5.95 -7.84 -11.72
N GLY A 172 6.13 -7.84 -13.04
CA GLY A 172 6.94 -6.88 -13.78
C GLY A 172 6.08 -5.79 -14.42
N VAL A 173 5.95 -4.64 -13.75
CA VAL A 173 5.29 -3.45 -14.32
C VAL A 173 5.92 -2.17 -13.80
N GLU A 174 6.11 -1.21 -14.71
CA GLU A 174 6.50 0.16 -14.36
C GLU A 174 5.25 1.04 -14.34
N LEU A 175 5.09 1.88 -13.32
CA LEU A 175 3.94 2.75 -13.14
C LEU A 175 4.37 4.22 -13.21
N GLY A 176 3.56 5.06 -13.85
CA GLY A 176 3.75 6.50 -13.94
C GLY A 176 3.24 7.21 -12.70
N LEU A 177 3.86 6.92 -11.56
CA LEU A 177 3.52 7.48 -10.26
C LEU A 177 4.67 8.34 -9.74
N ALA A 178 4.35 9.29 -8.87
CA ALA A 178 5.32 10.11 -8.16
C ALA A 178 4.88 10.33 -6.72
N ILE A 179 5.88 10.34 -5.83
CA ILE A 179 5.75 10.77 -4.44
C ILE A 179 6.30 12.19 -4.35
N GLY A 180 5.57 13.08 -3.67
CA GLY A 180 5.95 14.49 -3.48
C GLY A 180 5.37 15.44 -4.53
N GLY A 181 6.01 16.60 -4.70
CA GLY A 181 5.44 17.76 -5.41
C GLY A 181 5.48 17.74 -6.94
N GLN A 182 5.92 16.65 -7.60
CA GLN A 182 5.97 16.58 -9.07
C GLN A 182 4.86 15.69 -9.64
N GLY A 183 4.37 16.04 -10.83
CA GLY A 183 3.34 15.28 -11.54
C GLY A 183 1.94 15.90 -11.46
N ARG A 184 1.00 15.30 -12.19
CA ARG A 184 -0.41 15.71 -12.24
C ARG A 184 -1.19 15.08 -11.11
N LEU A 185 -2.19 15.79 -10.59
CA LEU A 185 -3.13 15.23 -9.62
C LEU A 185 -4.10 14.25 -10.28
N TYR A 186 -4.65 13.37 -9.47
CA TYR A 186 -5.75 12.48 -9.84
C TYR A 186 -6.92 13.28 -10.44
N ASN A 187 -7.39 12.85 -11.61
CA ASN A 187 -8.43 13.57 -12.36
C ASN A 187 -9.79 12.84 -12.41
N GLY A 188 -9.89 11.61 -11.90
CA GLY A 188 -11.12 10.83 -11.95
C GLY A 188 -11.43 10.21 -13.33
N ALA A 189 -10.41 9.87 -14.13
CA ALA A 189 -10.56 9.21 -15.44
C ALA A 189 -11.23 7.82 -15.37
N TRP A 190 -11.32 7.19 -14.20
CA TRP A 190 -12.09 5.97 -13.98
C TRP A 190 -13.56 6.10 -14.42
N ARG A 191 -14.12 7.31 -14.40
CA ARG A 191 -15.48 7.55 -14.92
C ARG A 191 -15.58 7.22 -16.40
N GLN A 192 -14.53 7.53 -17.16
CA GLN A 192 -14.44 7.20 -18.57
C GLN A 192 -14.27 5.69 -18.78
N VAL A 193 -13.47 5.02 -17.94
CA VAL A 193 -13.33 3.56 -17.94
C VAL A 193 -14.69 2.89 -17.73
N LEU A 194 -15.47 3.34 -16.75
CA LEU A 194 -16.83 2.84 -16.52
C LEU A 194 -17.80 3.14 -17.65
N ALA A 195 -17.73 4.35 -18.23
CA ALA A 195 -18.61 4.74 -19.32
C ALA A 195 -18.34 3.94 -20.60
N MET A 196 -17.06 3.65 -20.88
CA MET A 196 -16.67 2.87 -22.06
C MET A 196 -16.75 1.35 -21.83
N GLY A 197 -16.74 0.90 -20.57
CA GLY A 197 -16.70 -0.53 -20.23
C GLY A 197 -15.39 -1.23 -20.61
N ARG A 198 -14.31 -0.46 -20.84
CA ARG A 198 -12.98 -0.93 -21.25
C ARG A 198 -11.88 -0.01 -20.71
N LEU A 199 -10.66 -0.52 -20.63
CA LEU A 199 -9.51 0.21 -20.14
C LEU A 199 -9.03 1.26 -21.14
N ASN A 200 -8.36 2.30 -20.62
CA ASN A 200 -7.76 3.33 -21.46
C ASN A 200 -6.39 2.85 -21.98
N THR A 201 -6.34 2.37 -23.22
CA THR A 201 -5.12 1.85 -23.84
C THR A 201 -4.08 2.93 -24.12
N GLU A 202 -4.45 4.22 -24.16
CA GLU A 202 -3.50 5.32 -24.34
C GLU A 202 -2.51 5.44 -23.18
N MET A 203 -2.86 4.91 -22.01
CA MET A 203 -1.99 4.90 -20.84
C MET A 203 -0.91 3.82 -20.91
N MET A 204 -1.07 2.83 -21.78
CA MET A 204 -0.07 1.79 -21.99
C MET A 204 1.07 2.34 -22.85
N ILE A 205 2.29 2.37 -22.29
CA ILE A 205 3.49 2.68 -23.03
C ILE A 205 4.10 1.37 -23.51
N GLU A 206 4.03 1.11 -24.81
CA GLU A 206 4.61 -0.08 -25.41
C GLU A 206 6.08 -0.22 -25.03
N THR A 207 6.44 -1.44 -24.59
CA THR A 207 7.82 -1.85 -24.43
C THR A 207 8.42 -1.92 -25.82
N ARG A 208 9.03 -0.82 -26.29
CA ARG A 208 9.93 -0.90 -27.44
C ARG A 208 10.99 -1.90 -27.03
N ALA A 209 10.91 -3.11 -27.58
CA ALA A 209 11.85 -4.17 -27.30
C ALA A 209 13.26 -3.60 -27.46
N ARG A 210 13.94 -3.32 -26.34
CA ARG A 210 15.39 -3.25 -26.32
C ARG A 210 15.81 -4.69 -26.58
N ARG A 211 15.76 -5.13 -27.84
CA ARG A 211 16.65 -6.22 -28.26
C ARG A 211 18.04 -5.68 -27.92
N PRO A 212 18.76 -6.23 -26.93
CA PRO A 212 20.19 -6.00 -26.93
C PRO A 212 20.63 -6.42 -28.33
N LYS A 213 21.34 -5.54 -29.06
CA LYS A 213 22.17 -6.02 -30.15
C LYS A 213 23.11 -6.99 -29.45
N VAL A 214 22.79 -8.28 -29.48
CA VAL A 214 23.74 -9.34 -29.16
C VAL A 214 24.81 -9.12 -30.19
N ALA A 215 25.88 -8.41 -29.81
CA ALA A 215 27.10 -8.40 -30.57
C ALA A 215 27.51 -9.87 -30.58
N GLN A 216 27.24 -10.56 -31.68
CA GLN A 216 27.80 -11.89 -31.90
C GLN A 216 29.32 -11.68 -31.89
N ILE A 217 29.94 -11.97 -30.74
CA ILE A 217 31.39 -12.03 -30.65
C ILE A 217 31.76 -13.29 -31.44
N LEU A 218 32.14 -13.08 -32.71
CA LEU A 218 32.73 -14.12 -33.53
C LEU A 218 34.11 -14.44 -32.93
N VAL A 219 34.17 -15.47 -32.09
CA VAL A 219 35.44 -16.01 -31.61
C VAL A 219 36.01 -16.90 -32.71
N THR A 220 36.79 -16.30 -33.62
CA THR A 220 37.65 -17.04 -34.55
C THR A 220 38.81 -17.66 -33.78
N GLY A 221 38.59 -18.85 -33.24
CA GLY A 221 39.63 -19.69 -32.65
C GLY A 221 40.64 -20.13 -33.72
N GLY A 222 41.71 -19.36 -33.90
CA GLY A 222 42.86 -19.74 -34.70
C GLY A 222 43.69 -20.78 -33.96
N ASN A 223 43.39 -22.07 -34.19
CA ASN A 223 44.24 -23.17 -33.74
C ASN A 223 45.50 -23.23 -34.63
N ARG A 224 46.52 -22.42 -34.30
CA ARG A 224 47.87 -22.60 -34.87
C ARG A 224 48.57 -23.71 -34.08
N VAL A 225 48.53 -24.92 -34.63
CA VAL A 225 49.44 -25.99 -34.27
C VAL A 225 50.84 -25.56 -34.75
N VAL A 226 51.73 -25.29 -33.80
CA VAL A 226 53.16 -25.11 -34.07
C VAL A 226 53.77 -26.52 -34.05
N GLY A 227 54.18 -26.99 -35.22
CA GLY A 227 55.05 -28.15 -35.42
C GLY A 227 56.30 -27.70 -36.14
#